data_AF-A0AAE1FPL6-F1
#
_entry.id   AF-A0AAE1FPL6-F1
#
_cell.length_a   1.000
_cell.length_b   1.000
_cell.length_c   1.000
_cell.angle_alpha   90.00
_cell.angle_beta   90.00
_cell.angle_gamma   90.00
#
_symmetry.space_group_name_H-M   'P 1'
#
loop_
_entity.id
_entity.type
_entity.pdbx_description
1 polymer ?
#
loop_
_entity_poly.entity_id
_entity_poly.type
_entity_poly.pdbx_seq_one_letter_code
_entity_poly.pdbx_strand_id
1 'polypeptide(L)'
;MAIPRVDGDFLLDHPAKLLRSGNFNHVDVISGITKDEGLFSTLTLYTIYKSALKTLNDNMIRVGNLTLHVTEEESPEYLVGLALFRYLPNLNVSNIEDVKALSKLVTDRDFKSGHWDTILYHTGTTKKVYEYVFEHRGQHSLLQKINNEFASTNHVSHGDDLLYLFDGVLSPAKLTKPMDIFVRNVITQLWANFAATGLVS
;
A
#
# COMPACT_ATOMS: atom_id res chain seq x y z
N MET A 1 6.12 17.08 9.01
CA MET A 1 6.46 16.34 7.78
C MET A 1 5.83 17.10 6.62
N ALA A 2 6.57 17.45 5.56
CA ALA A 2 6.01 18.16 4.42
C ALA A 2 5.47 17.11 3.43
N ILE A 3 4.15 17.09 3.24
CA ILE A 3 3.53 16.34 2.15
C ILE A 3 3.68 17.11 0.83
N PRO A 4 3.82 16.43 -0.33
CA PRO A 4 3.77 17.09 -1.63
C PRO A 4 2.49 17.92 -1.78
N ARG A 5 2.59 19.06 -2.44
CA ARG A 5 1.49 20.01 -2.63
C ARG A 5 1.65 20.72 -3.97
N VAL A 6 0.54 21.16 -4.54
CA VAL A 6 0.55 21.97 -5.76
C VAL A 6 1.26 23.28 -5.45
N ASP A 7 2.42 23.47 -6.05
CA ASP A 7 3.28 24.65 -5.85
C ASP A 7 3.41 25.50 -7.12
N GLY A 8 2.94 24.99 -8.26
CA GLY A 8 3.02 25.68 -9.55
C GLY A 8 4.41 25.64 -10.18
N ASP A 9 5.36 24.90 -9.60
CA ASP A 9 6.74 24.76 -10.10
C ASP A 9 7.07 23.28 -10.33
N PHE A 10 7.15 22.49 -9.26
CA PHE A 10 7.37 21.05 -9.37
C PHE A 10 6.06 20.31 -9.68
N LEU A 11 4.98 20.63 -8.95
CA LEU A 11 3.66 20.05 -9.16
C LEU A 11 2.70 21.15 -9.61
N LEU A 12 2.42 21.17 -10.91
CA LEU A 12 1.70 22.26 -11.58
C LEU A 12 0.19 22.29 -11.32
N ASP A 13 -0.42 21.13 -11.06
CA ASP A 13 -1.84 21.00 -10.72
C ASP A 13 -2.06 19.70 -9.92
N HIS A 14 -3.28 19.45 -9.48
CA HIS A 14 -3.67 18.25 -8.78
C HIS A 14 -3.28 16.98 -9.57
N PRO A 15 -2.59 15.99 -8.97
CA PRO A 15 -2.07 14.81 -9.68
C PRO A 15 -3.14 14.05 -10.47
N ALA A 16 -4.35 13.91 -9.90
CA ALA A 16 -5.46 13.25 -10.61
C ALA A 16 -5.87 13.97 -11.91
N LYS A 17 -5.78 15.31 -11.97
CA LYS A 17 -6.07 16.07 -13.20
C LYS A 17 -4.94 15.90 -14.22
N LEU A 18 -3.69 15.97 -13.77
CA LEU A 18 -2.52 15.77 -14.64
C LEU A 18 -2.55 14.37 -15.27
N LEU A 19 -2.84 13.35 -14.46
CA LEU A 19 -2.96 11.96 -14.92
C LEU A 19 -4.11 11.79 -15.92
N ARG A 20 -5.31 12.31 -15.60
CA ARG A 20 -6.51 12.23 -16.48
C ARG A 20 -6.38 12.96 -17.81
N SER A 21 -5.66 14.09 -17.82
CA SER A 21 -5.44 14.89 -19.02
C SER A 21 -4.28 14.39 -19.88
N GLY A 22 -3.56 13.35 -19.44
CA GLY A 22 -2.37 12.87 -20.13
C GLY A 22 -1.15 13.78 -19.94
N ASN A 23 -1.22 14.79 -19.06
CA ASN A 23 -0.15 15.75 -18.80
C ASN A 23 0.88 15.17 -17.82
N PHE A 24 1.57 14.13 -18.27
CA PHE A 24 2.67 13.46 -17.59
C PHE A 24 3.63 12.89 -18.64
N ASN A 25 4.83 12.48 -18.22
CA ASN A 25 5.79 11.87 -19.14
C ASN A 25 5.36 10.45 -19.52
N HIS A 26 5.15 10.21 -20.81
CA HIS A 26 4.78 8.89 -21.32
C HIS A 26 6.03 8.01 -21.45
N VAL A 27 6.27 7.18 -20.44
CA VAL A 27 7.36 6.21 -20.39
C VAL A 27 6.82 4.80 -20.16
N ASP A 28 7.62 3.78 -20.47
CA ASP A 28 7.31 2.43 -20.03
C ASP A 28 7.33 2.41 -18.49
N VAL A 29 6.37 1.73 -17.87
CA VAL A 29 6.19 1.70 -16.41
C VAL A 29 6.13 0.25 -15.92
N ILE A 30 6.80 0.00 -14.79
CA ILE A 30 6.52 -1.14 -13.93
C ILE A 30 6.08 -0.62 -12.56
N SER A 31 5.00 -1.19 -12.02
CA SER A 31 4.50 -0.82 -10.70
C SER A 31 3.88 -2.02 -10.02
N GLY A 32 3.98 -2.11 -8.70
CA GLY A 32 3.40 -3.21 -7.96
C GLY A 32 3.06 -2.87 -6.54
N ILE A 33 2.32 -3.80 -5.93
CA ILE A 33 1.84 -3.72 -4.57
C ILE A 33 2.12 -5.03 -3.84
N THR A 34 2.12 -4.99 -2.52
CA THR A 34 2.06 -6.19 -1.68
C THR A 34 0.60 -6.64 -1.48
N LYS A 35 0.41 -7.91 -1.11
CA LYS A 35 -0.93 -8.48 -0.91
C LYS A 35 -1.76 -7.73 0.14
N ASP A 36 -1.14 -7.40 1.26
CA ASP A 36 -1.76 -6.86 2.48
C ASP A 36 -1.12 -5.51 2.88
N GLU A 37 -0.98 -4.58 1.93
CA GLU A 37 -0.33 -3.26 2.13
C GLU A 37 -0.71 -2.55 3.44
N GLY A 38 -2.02 -2.36 3.67
CA GLY A 38 -2.53 -1.62 4.81
C GLY A 38 -2.20 -2.24 6.17
N LEU A 39 -1.73 -3.48 6.21
CA LEU A 39 -1.57 -4.26 7.43
C LEU A 39 -0.46 -3.71 8.31
N PHE A 40 0.59 -3.16 7.71
CA PHE A 40 1.66 -2.51 8.45
C PHE A 40 1.10 -1.37 9.31
N SER A 41 0.27 -0.51 8.71
CA SER A 41 -0.33 0.65 9.38
C SER A 41 -1.40 0.24 10.40
N THR A 42 -2.31 -0.67 10.05
CA THR A 42 -3.41 -1.06 10.96
C THR A 42 -2.92 -1.88 12.14
N LEU A 43 -1.95 -2.77 11.95
CA LEU A 43 -1.34 -3.51 13.06
C LEU A 43 -0.52 -2.56 13.96
N THR A 44 0.20 -1.60 13.40
CA THR A 44 0.90 -0.57 14.17
C THR A 44 -0.08 0.24 15.02
N LEU A 45 -1.21 0.67 14.44
CA LEU A 45 -2.27 1.35 15.16
C LEU A 45 -2.81 0.51 16.33
N TYR A 46 -3.07 -0.77 16.08
CA TYR A 46 -3.63 -1.69 17.06
C TYR A 46 -2.67 -2.01 18.22
N THR A 47 -1.40 -2.22 17.92
CA THR A 47 -0.41 -2.74 18.88
C THR A 47 0.34 -1.63 19.62
N ILE A 48 0.75 -0.57 18.90
CA ILE A 48 1.62 0.50 19.42
C ILE A 48 0.79 1.71 19.82
N TYR A 49 -0.12 2.18 18.95
CA TYR A 49 -0.85 3.44 19.15
C TYR A 49 -2.25 3.24 19.76
N LYS A 50 -2.33 2.59 20.93
CA LYS A 50 -3.61 2.25 21.59
C LYS A 50 -4.54 3.45 21.86
N SER A 51 -3.99 4.63 22.17
CA SER A 51 -4.79 5.85 22.35
C SER A 51 -5.42 6.34 21.04
N ALA A 52 -4.69 6.24 19.92
CA ALA A 52 -5.21 6.54 18.60
C ALA A 52 -6.26 5.50 18.16
N LEU A 53 -6.04 4.22 18.46
CA LEU A 53 -7.05 3.17 18.25
C LEU A 53 -8.34 3.47 19.03
N LYS A 54 -8.22 3.87 20.31
CA LYS A 54 -9.38 4.27 21.11
C LYS A 54 -10.10 5.46 20.47
N THR A 55 -9.34 6.47 20.01
CA THR A 55 -9.92 7.65 19.34
C THR A 55 -10.65 7.27 18.05
N LEU A 56 -10.08 6.35 17.26
CA LEU A 56 -10.73 5.77 16.08
C LEU A 56 -12.05 5.10 16.48
N ASN A 57 -12.05 4.19 17.45
CA ASN A 57 -13.26 3.48 17.87
C ASN A 57 -14.33 4.44 18.44
N ASP A 58 -13.94 5.44 19.22
CA ASP A 58 -14.85 6.43 19.79
C ASP A 58 -15.44 7.38 18.72
N ASN A 59 -14.77 7.58 17.58
CA ASN A 59 -15.11 8.61 16.59
C ASN A 59 -14.94 8.11 15.14
N MET A 60 -15.35 6.88 14.83
CA MET A 60 -15.03 6.22 13.55
C MET A 60 -15.41 7.02 12.31
N ILE A 61 -16.58 7.67 12.30
CA ILE A 61 -17.01 8.47 11.15
C ILE A 61 -16.08 9.68 10.96
N ARG A 62 -15.84 10.44 12.03
CA ARG A 62 -15.00 11.65 12.00
C ARG A 62 -13.55 11.32 11.66
N VAL A 63 -12.98 10.29 12.28
CA VAL A 63 -11.61 9.84 12.00
C VAL A 63 -11.55 9.23 10.59
N GLY A 64 -12.59 8.49 10.20
CA GLY A 64 -12.74 7.93 8.86
C GLY A 64 -12.73 8.99 7.77
N ASN A 65 -13.34 10.16 7.97
CA ASN A 65 -13.32 11.25 6.98
C ASN A 65 -11.88 11.67 6.66
N LEU A 66 -11.05 11.81 7.70
CA LEU A 66 -9.63 12.15 7.57
C LEU A 66 -8.83 11.01 6.95
N THR A 67 -9.03 9.79 7.45
CA THR A 67 -8.35 8.60 6.97
C THR A 67 -8.65 8.45 5.49
N LEU A 68 -9.91 8.25 5.09
CA LEU A 68 -10.33 8.04 3.69
C LEU A 68 -10.14 9.23 2.75
N HIS A 69 -9.65 10.38 3.24
CA HIS A 69 -9.42 11.60 2.44
C HIS A 69 -10.68 12.10 1.71
N VAL A 70 -11.85 11.95 2.34
CA VAL A 70 -13.13 12.37 1.76
C VAL A 70 -13.63 13.70 2.34
N THR A 71 -12.84 14.40 3.16
CA THR A 71 -13.28 15.61 3.87
C THR A 71 -13.81 16.74 2.99
N GLU A 72 -13.43 16.78 1.72
CA GLU A 72 -13.85 17.81 0.75
C GLU A 72 -15.05 17.35 -0.11
N GLU A 73 -15.53 16.12 0.08
CA GLU A 73 -16.69 15.58 -0.63
C GLU A 73 -18.00 16.18 -0.11
N GLU A 74 -19.06 16.14 -0.93
CA GLU A 74 -20.38 16.70 -0.58
C GLU A 74 -21.04 15.97 0.61
N SER A 75 -20.77 14.68 0.77
CA SER A 75 -21.36 13.83 1.82
C SER A 75 -20.32 12.87 2.42
N PRO A 76 -19.32 13.39 3.15
CA PRO A 76 -18.19 12.60 3.62
C PRO A 76 -18.62 11.52 4.61
N GLU A 77 -19.54 11.83 5.53
CA GLU A 77 -20.03 10.87 6.52
C GLU A 77 -20.74 9.68 5.86
N TYR A 78 -21.47 9.92 4.77
CA TYR A 78 -22.13 8.86 4.00
C TYR A 78 -21.11 7.94 3.33
N LEU A 79 -20.09 8.52 2.68
CA LEU A 79 -19.02 7.76 2.03
C LEU A 79 -18.23 6.92 3.04
N VAL A 80 -17.89 7.51 4.20
CA VAL A 80 -17.24 6.78 5.29
C VAL A 80 -18.14 5.68 5.83
N GLY A 81 -19.42 5.96 6.06
CA GLY A 81 -20.39 4.96 6.51
C GLY A 81 -20.48 3.78 5.53
N LEU A 82 -20.51 4.05 4.22
CA LEU A 82 -20.53 3.02 3.19
C LEU A 82 -19.25 2.19 3.17
N ALA A 83 -18.08 2.83 3.23
CA ALA A 83 -16.80 2.16 3.27
C ALA A 83 -16.65 1.29 4.55
N LEU A 84 -16.98 1.84 5.72
CA LEU A 84 -16.93 1.10 6.96
C LEU A 84 -17.94 -0.05 6.97
N PHE A 85 -19.16 0.14 6.47
CA PHE A 85 -20.14 -0.96 6.36
C PHE A 85 -19.63 -2.09 5.48
N ARG A 86 -18.94 -1.77 4.37
CA ARG A 86 -18.40 -2.75 3.43
C ARG A 86 -17.27 -3.59 4.02
N TYR A 87 -16.39 -2.98 4.81
CA TYR A 87 -15.15 -3.62 5.27
C TYR A 87 -15.16 -3.98 6.76
N LEU A 88 -15.81 -3.18 7.60
CA LEU A 88 -15.80 -3.28 9.06
C LEU A 88 -17.21 -3.08 9.65
N PRO A 89 -18.12 -4.06 9.49
CA PRO A 89 -19.55 -3.89 9.81
C PRO A 89 -19.83 -3.63 11.30
N ASN A 90 -18.94 -4.07 12.20
CA ASN A 90 -19.10 -3.87 13.63
C ASN A 90 -18.68 -2.46 14.11
N LEU A 91 -18.16 -1.61 13.21
CA LEU A 91 -17.70 -0.25 13.51
C LEU A 91 -16.81 -0.17 14.77
N ASN A 92 -15.96 -1.17 14.94
CA ASN A 92 -15.10 -1.28 16.11
C ASN A 92 -13.89 -2.15 15.75
N VAL A 93 -12.70 -1.72 16.18
CA VAL A 93 -11.46 -2.49 16.07
C VAL A 93 -11.03 -2.92 17.46
N SER A 94 -11.33 -4.17 17.81
CA SER A 94 -11.14 -4.72 19.14
C SER A 94 -10.31 -5.99 19.17
N ASN A 95 -10.24 -6.71 18.06
CA ASN A 95 -9.53 -7.96 17.93
C ASN A 95 -8.77 -8.01 16.60
N ILE A 96 -8.01 -9.08 16.40
CA ILE A 96 -7.15 -9.21 15.24
C ILE A 96 -7.90 -9.38 13.91
N GLU A 97 -9.11 -9.94 13.92
CA GLU A 97 -9.93 -10.04 12.72
C GLU A 97 -10.46 -8.67 12.30
N ASP A 98 -10.80 -7.80 13.27
CA ASP A 98 -11.15 -6.41 12.98
C ASP A 98 -9.96 -5.64 12.38
N VAL A 99 -8.74 -5.90 12.84
CA VAL A 99 -7.51 -5.31 12.27
C VAL A 99 -7.30 -5.74 10.82
N LYS A 100 -7.52 -7.02 10.51
CA LYS A 100 -7.45 -7.54 9.13
C LYS A 100 -8.54 -6.94 8.25
N ALA A 101 -9.75 -6.77 8.78
CA ALA A 101 -10.87 -6.15 8.10
C ALA A 101 -10.57 -4.68 7.76
N LEU A 102 -10.11 -3.90 8.75
CA LEU A 102 -9.64 -2.52 8.55
C LEU A 102 -8.46 -2.47 7.58
N SER A 103 -7.53 -3.44 7.65
CA SER A 103 -6.39 -3.53 6.75
C SER A 103 -6.80 -3.62 5.30
N LYS A 104 -7.88 -4.35 4.97
CA LYS A 104 -8.38 -4.43 3.58
C LYS A 104 -8.86 -3.07 3.08
N LEU A 105 -9.58 -2.32 3.91
CA LEU A 105 -10.01 -0.97 3.58
C LEU A 105 -8.81 -0.04 3.33
N VAL A 106 -7.82 -0.09 4.22
CA VAL A 106 -6.59 0.74 4.10
C VAL A 106 -5.76 0.32 2.89
N THR A 107 -5.62 -0.98 2.60
CA THR A 107 -4.98 -1.48 1.39
C THR A 107 -5.65 -0.92 0.13
N ASP A 108 -6.98 -0.98 0.07
CA ASP A 108 -7.71 -0.56 -1.12
C ASP A 108 -7.67 0.96 -1.29
N ARG A 109 -7.85 1.74 -0.21
CA ARG A 109 -7.80 3.21 -0.27
C ARG A 109 -6.38 3.72 -0.52
N ASP A 110 -5.41 3.34 0.31
CA ASP A 110 -4.11 4.03 0.37
C ASP A 110 -3.16 3.57 -0.74
N PHE A 111 -3.39 2.37 -1.29
CA PHE A 111 -2.48 1.75 -2.24
C PHE A 111 -3.19 1.36 -3.53
N LYS A 112 -4.17 0.43 -3.48
CA LYS A 112 -4.72 -0.15 -4.72
C LYS A 112 -5.46 0.85 -5.60
N SER A 113 -6.24 1.76 -5.03
CA SER A 113 -7.03 2.71 -5.83
C SER A 113 -6.12 3.63 -6.66
N GLY A 114 -5.12 4.24 -6.02
CA GLY A 114 -4.14 5.10 -6.71
C GLY A 114 -3.23 4.33 -7.66
N HIS A 115 -2.84 3.10 -7.29
CA HIS A 115 -2.08 2.20 -8.15
C HIS A 115 -2.88 1.83 -9.41
N TRP A 116 -4.14 1.42 -9.26
CA TRP A 116 -5.03 1.09 -10.37
C TRP A 116 -5.27 2.28 -11.30
N ASP A 117 -5.55 3.47 -10.77
CA ASP A 117 -5.67 4.69 -11.57
C ASP A 117 -4.39 4.94 -12.36
N THR A 118 -3.23 4.80 -11.72
CA THR A 118 -1.93 4.97 -12.38
C THR A 118 -1.77 4.00 -13.56
N ILE A 119 -2.03 2.71 -13.34
CA ILE A 119 -1.96 1.68 -14.40
C ILE A 119 -2.96 2.00 -15.52
N LEU A 120 -4.20 2.32 -15.17
CA LEU A 120 -5.27 2.61 -16.12
C LEU A 120 -4.92 3.78 -17.05
N TYR A 121 -4.44 4.89 -16.51
CA TYR A 121 -4.11 6.05 -17.34
C TYR A 121 -2.81 5.86 -18.15
N HIS A 122 -1.84 5.08 -17.65
CA HIS A 122 -0.63 4.76 -18.44
C HIS A 122 -0.92 3.78 -19.58
N THR A 123 -1.82 2.81 -19.38
CA THR A 123 -2.23 1.86 -20.45
C THR A 123 -3.01 2.53 -21.57
N GLY A 124 -3.59 3.71 -21.32
CA GLY A 124 -4.19 4.56 -22.36
C GLY A 124 -3.19 5.24 -23.31
N THR A 125 -1.88 5.11 -23.05
CA THR A 125 -0.81 5.66 -23.90
C THR A 125 -0.25 4.57 -24.85
N THR A 126 0.77 4.91 -25.66
CA THR A 126 1.46 3.93 -26.52
C THR A 126 2.62 3.20 -25.80
N LYS A 127 2.67 3.24 -24.46
CA LYS A 127 3.79 2.73 -23.66
C LYS A 127 3.48 1.37 -23.04
N LYS A 128 4.51 0.63 -22.67
CA LYS A 128 4.35 -0.65 -21.97
C LYS A 128 4.08 -0.41 -20.49
N VAL A 129 3.12 -1.15 -19.95
CA VAL A 129 2.78 -1.11 -18.53
C VAL A 129 2.84 -2.53 -17.99
N TYR A 130 3.64 -2.72 -16.94
CA TYR A 130 3.79 -3.98 -16.24
C TYR A 130 3.33 -3.82 -14.79
N GLU A 131 2.53 -4.77 -14.33
CA GLU A 131 1.99 -4.79 -12.98
C GLU A 131 2.45 -6.06 -12.26
N TYR A 132 2.74 -5.97 -10.96
CA TYR A 132 2.92 -7.14 -10.11
C TYR A 132 2.18 -7.00 -8.78
N VAL A 133 1.78 -8.15 -8.23
CA VAL A 133 1.34 -8.27 -6.83
C VAL A 133 2.29 -9.22 -6.12
N PHE A 134 2.96 -8.73 -5.07
CA PHE A 134 3.89 -9.52 -4.28
C PHE A 134 3.15 -10.25 -3.16
N GLU A 135 3.07 -11.59 -3.27
CA GLU A 135 2.35 -12.45 -2.32
C GLU A 135 3.26 -13.47 -1.61
N HIS A 136 4.56 -13.43 -1.84
CA HIS A 136 5.45 -14.42 -1.25
C HIS A 136 5.69 -14.14 0.25
N ARG A 137 5.14 -14.99 1.11
CA ARG A 137 5.43 -15.00 2.54
C ARG A 137 6.75 -15.74 2.80
N GLY A 138 7.83 -14.99 2.94
CA GLY A 138 9.12 -15.58 3.32
C GLY A 138 9.38 -15.74 4.80
N GLN A 139 10.65 -15.93 5.15
CA GLN A 139 11.05 -16.05 6.55
C GLN A 139 11.01 -14.74 7.35
N HIS A 140 11.18 -13.60 6.69
CA HIS A 140 11.23 -12.28 7.32
C HIS A 140 10.01 -11.46 6.89
N SER A 141 9.60 -10.53 7.74
CA SER A 141 8.56 -9.53 7.42
C SER A 141 8.79 -8.28 8.25
N LEU A 142 8.47 -7.11 7.72
CA LEU A 142 8.50 -5.86 8.46
C LEU A 142 7.51 -5.86 9.63
N LEU A 143 6.47 -6.70 9.59
CA LEU A 143 5.56 -6.89 10.73
C LEU A 143 6.26 -7.43 11.98
N GLN A 144 7.42 -8.08 11.86
CA GLN A 144 8.20 -8.56 13.03
C GLN A 144 8.62 -7.39 13.94
N LYS A 145 8.79 -6.19 13.38
CA LYS A 145 9.10 -4.98 14.15
C LYS A 145 7.93 -4.47 14.99
N ILE A 146 6.71 -4.92 14.67
CA ILE A 146 5.46 -4.48 15.29
C ILE A 146 4.95 -5.57 16.24
N ASN A 147 4.79 -6.80 15.72
CA ASN A 147 4.30 -7.95 16.47
C ASN A 147 4.83 -9.25 15.85
N ASN A 148 5.73 -9.92 16.58
CA ASN A 148 6.35 -11.16 16.14
C ASN A 148 5.37 -12.32 15.95
N GLU A 149 4.36 -12.45 16.81
CA GLU A 149 3.36 -13.52 16.67
C GLU A 149 2.59 -13.33 15.37
N PHE A 150 2.18 -12.11 15.08
CA PHE A 150 1.45 -11.80 13.86
C PHE A 150 2.31 -11.96 12.60
N ALA A 151 3.60 -11.63 12.67
CA ALA A 151 4.50 -11.84 11.55
C ALA A 151 4.71 -13.30 11.14
N SER A 152 4.32 -14.26 11.98
CA SER A 152 4.33 -15.69 11.66
C SER A 152 3.14 -16.15 10.80
N THR A 153 2.16 -15.28 10.58
CA THR A 153 0.94 -15.59 9.82
C THR A 153 1.16 -15.41 8.31
N ASN A 154 0.22 -15.92 7.49
CA ASN A 154 0.28 -15.90 6.03
C ASN A 154 -0.16 -14.54 5.43
N HIS A 155 0.53 -13.47 5.83
CA HIS A 155 0.30 -12.10 5.36
C HIS A 155 1.56 -11.49 4.77
N VAL A 156 1.39 -10.61 3.78
CA VAL A 156 2.50 -9.92 3.10
C VAL A 156 2.23 -8.43 3.12
N SER A 157 2.91 -7.75 4.04
CA SER A 157 2.65 -6.36 4.40
C SER A 157 3.42 -5.37 3.54
N HIS A 158 3.06 -4.09 3.68
CA HIS A 158 3.78 -2.99 3.06
C HIS A 158 5.29 -3.07 3.28
N GLY A 159 6.04 -3.05 2.18
CA GLY A 159 7.49 -3.10 2.16
C GLY A 159 8.12 -4.48 2.36
N ASP A 160 7.34 -5.56 2.45
CA ASP A 160 7.91 -6.92 2.53
C ASP A 160 8.64 -7.31 1.24
N ASP A 161 8.23 -6.81 0.08
CA ASP A 161 8.91 -7.01 -1.21
C ASP A 161 10.30 -6.35 -1.24
N LEU A 162 10.47 -5.22 -0.55
CA LEU A 162 11.75 -4.52 -0.44
C LEU A 162 12.83 -5.35 0.28
N LEU A 163 12.44 -6.31 1.14
CA LEU A 163 13.38 -7.27 1.75
C LEU A 163 14.05 -8.18 0.72
N TYR A 164 13.47 -8.30 -0.48
CA TYR A 164 13.98 -9.10 -1.59
C TYR A 164 14.71 -8.25 -2.63
N LEU A 165 14.58 -6.92 -2.57
CA LEU A 165 15.26 -5.99 -3.48
C LEU A 165 16.54 -5.41 -2.85
N PHE A 166 16.51 -5.10 -1.56
CA PHE A 166 17.57 -4.35 -0.89
C PHE A 166 18.08 -5.05 0.37
N ASP A 167 19.28 -5.64 0.28
CA ASP A 167 19.94 -6.25 1.43
C ASP A 167 20.36 -5.19 2.46
N GLY A 168 20.03 -5.41 3.74
CA GLY A 168 20.46 -4.55 4.85
C GLY A 168 19.72 -3.21 5.02
N VAL A 169 18.87 -2.78 4.09
CA VAL A 169 18.22 -1.45 4.16
C VAL A 169 17.09 -1.43 5.19
N LEU A 170 16.16 -2.39 5.11
CA LEU A 170 15.01 -2.44 6.01
C LEU A 170 15.16 -3.49 7.11
N SER A 171 16.06 -4.46 6.94
CA SER A 171 16.39 -5.46 7.94
C SER A 171 17.84 -5.91 7.77
N PRO A 172 18.61 -6.08 8.85
CA PRO A 172 19.94 -6.69 8.78
C PRO A 172 19.88 -8.21 8.54
N ALA A 173 18.69 -8.82 8.58
CA ALA A 173 18.53 -10.26 8.49
C ALA A 173 18.62 -10.74 7.04
N LYS A 174 19.55 -11.66 6.78
CA LYS A 174 19.76 -12.24 5.44
C LYS A 174 18.66 -13.24 5.07
N LEU A 175 18.36 -13.34 3.77
CA LEU A 175 17.55 -14.41 3.19
C LEU A 175 18.37 -15.70 3.09
N THR A 176 17.86 -16.78 3.68
CA THR A 176 18.58 -18.07 3.80
C THR A 176 17.76 -19.25 3.31
N LYS A 177 16.43 -19.17 3.26
CA LYS A 177 15.60 -20.24 2.70
C LYS A 177 15.72 -20.30 1.18
N PRO A 178 15.78 -21.51 0.58
CA PRO A 178 15.87 -21.65 -0.88
C PRO A 178 14.76 -20.93 -1.65
N MET A 179 13.51 -20.99 -1.17
CA MET A 179 12.40 -20.29 -1.80
C MET A 179 12.53 -18.76 -1.70
N ASP A 180 13.02 -18.24 -0.57
CA ASP A 180 13.25 -16.80 -0.42
C ASP A 180 14.34 -16.31 -1.37
N ILE A 181 15.41 -17.09 -1.53
CA ILE A 181 16.50 -16.81 -2.47
C ILE A 181 15.98 -16.87 -3.92
N PHE A 182 15.12 -17.84 -4.24
CA PHE A 182 14.49 -17.94 -5.56
C PHE A 182 13.65 -16.69 -5.87
N VAL A 183 12.74 -16.31 -4.97
CA VAL A 183 11.88 -15.13 -5.15
C VAL A 183 12.70 -13.85 -5.23
N ARG A 184 13.76 -13.73 -4.40
CA ARG A 184 14.73 -12.64 -4.50
C ARG A 184 15.31 -12.55 -5.91
N ASN A 185 15.78 -13.66 -6.47
CA ASN A 185 16.36 -13.67 -7.81
C ASN A 185 15.31 -13.32 -8.88
N VAL A 186 14.05 -13.78 -8.74
CA VAL A 186 12.97 -13.43 -9.67
C VAL A 186 12.71 -11.93 -9.66
N ILE A 187 12.49 -11.32 -8.49
CA ILE A 187 12.13 -9.91 -8.41
C ILE A 187 13.30 -9.00 -8.80
N THR A 188 14.54 -9.33 -8.40
CA THR A 188 15.71 -8.52 -8.79
C THR A 188 15.99 -8.63 -10.30
N GLN A 189 15.81 -9.81 -10.90
CA GLN A 189 15.97 -9.99 -12.34
C GLN A 189 14.91 -9.20 -13.12
N LEU A 190 13.65 -9.26 -12.68
CA LEU A 190 12.54 -8.52 -13.26
C LEU A 190 12.80 -7.01 -13.25
N TRP A 191 13.22 -6.44 -12.12
CA TRP A 191 13.55 -5.01 -12.02
C TRP A 191 14.80 -4.64 -12.83
N ALA A 192 15.84 -5.48 -12.83
CA ALA A 192 17.07 -5.23 -13.58
C ALA A 192 16.82 -5.26 -15.10
N ASN A 193 16.04 -6.22 -15.58
CA ASN A 193 15.71 -6.33 -17.00
C ASN A 193 14.81 -5.19 -17.46
N PHE A 194 13.85 -4.77 -16.63
CA PHE A 194 13.04 -3.60 -16.92
C PHE A 194 13.89 -2.35 -17.03
N ALA A 195 14.82 -2.13 -16.09
CA ALA A 195 15.74 -1.00 -16.13
C ALA A 195 16.66 -1.01 -17.37
N ALA A 196 17.14 -2.19 -17.77
CA ALA A 196 18.08 -2.31 -18.89
C ALA A 196 17.41 -2.26 -20.27
N THR A 197 16.18 -2.75 -20.40
CA THR A 197 15.56 -3.04 -21.72
C THR A 197 14.12 -2.55 -21.86
N GLY A 198 13.47 -2.14 -20.77
CA GLY A 198 12.03 -1.86 -20.75
C GLY A 198 11.17 -3.11 -20.92
N LEU A 199 11.68 -4.30 -20.57
CA LEU A 199 10.98 -5.59 -20.58
C LEU A 199 11.17 -6.32 -19.24
N VAL A 200 10.16 -7.06 -18.79
CA VAL A 200 10.18 -7.84 -17.53
C VAL A 200 10.54 -9.32 -17.69
N SER A 201 11.06 -9.70 -18.86
CA SER A 201 11.50 -11.07 -19.18
C SER A 201 12.60 -11.57 -18.25
#